data_AF-A0A9D5ADV1-F1
#
_entry.id   AF-A0A9D5ADV1-F1
#
_cell.length_a   1.000
_cell.length_b   1.000
_cell.length_c   1.000
_cell.angle_alpha   90.00
_cell.angle_beta   90.00
_cell.angle_gamma   90.00
#
_symmetry.space_group_name_H-M   'P 1'
#
loop_
_entity.id
_entity.type
_entity.pdbx_description
1 polymer ?
#
loop_
_entity_poly.entity_id
_entity_poly.type
_entity_poly.pdbx_seq_one_letter_code
_entity_poly.pdbx_strand_id
1 'polypeptide(L)'
;MGWFGVEFKKDISHVSEHLAIGITTGYLGSLTTFSGWNQKMLELSASGHWVISALGFLIGLSLVAVSIAFGVETAKGFRWLLNRLNLTSPENGISKINYKVNSYHCQMTAMVIFLVILGILWGVSGALVKAKFKHGGSAAELWFACMVGPIGVWIRWFLARLNGRGLGKKGLFQWIPFGTLIANVSAACVMAALSTIKNAVNTRDCDTVVAGIQFGVMGCLSTVSTFAAEFNAMRKTNEPWRAYVYAAITICVSFSLGILIYCIPYWTKGFEIDT
;
A
#
# COMPACT_ATOMS: atom_id res chain seq x y z
N MET A 1 -9.88 3.57 1.46
CA MET A 1 -9.38 4.43 2.56
C MET A 1 -10.38 5.46 3.06
N GLY A 2 -11.13 6.19 2.21
CA GLY A 2 -12.08 7.21 2.68
C GLY A 2 -13.10 6.70 3.72
N TRP A 3 -13.71 5.55 3.47
CA TRP A 3 -14.66 4.91 4.40
C TRP A 3 -13.96 4.42 5.69
N PHE A 4 -13.21 3.32 5.61
CA PHE A 4 -12.69 2.66 6.81
C PHE A 4 -11.45 3.30 7.42
N GLY A 5 -10.67 4.06 6.63
CA GLY A 5 -9.41 4.67 7.06
C GLY A 5 -9.55 6.11 7.55
N VAL A 6 -10.58 6.83 7.10
CA VAL A 6 -10.82 8.23 7.47
C VAL A 6 -12.09 8.37 8.30
N GLU A 7 -13.25 7.99 7.76
CA GLU A 7 -14.55 8.27 8.40
C GLU A 7 -14.88 7.30 9.54
N PHE A 8 -14.88 5.99 9.29
CA PHE A 8 -15.32 4.96 10.24
C PHE A 8 -14.17 4.36 11.07
N LYS A 9 -12.94 4.85 10.94
CA LYS A 9 -11.77 4.27 11.62
C LYS A 9 -11.94 4.24 13.14
N LYS A 10 -12.49 5.31 13.72
CA LYS A 10 -12.74 5.40 15.17
C LYS A 10 -13.78 4.39 15.63
N ASP A 11 -14.89 4.26 14.91
CA ASP A 11 -15.97 3.33 15.23
C ASP A 11 -15.47 1.87 15.20
N ILE A 12 -14.67 1.51 14.19
CA ILE A 12 -14.06 0.18 14.10
C ILE A 12 -13.08 -0.04 15.26
N SER A 13 -12.30 0.97 15.64
CA SER A 13 -11.35 0.87 16.75
C SER A 13 -12.03 0.70 18.11
N HIS A 14 -13.27 1.18 18.28
CA HIS A 14 -14.06 0.93 19.48
C HIS A 14 -14.46 -0.54 19.62
N VAL A 15 -14.64 -1.25 18.49
CA VAL A 15 -14.93 -2.70 18.49
C VAL A 15 -13.64 -3.50 18.69
N SER A 16 -12.62 -3.24 17.87
CA SER A 16 -11.31 -3.89 17.96
C SER A 16 -10.22 -3.06 17.29
N GLU A 17 -9.19 -2.69 18.06
CA GLU A 17 -8.03 -1.97 17.55
C GLU A 17 -7.25 -2.80 16.53
N HIS A 18 -7.10 -4.11 16.76
CA HIS A 18 -6.44 -5.02 15.82
C HIS A 18 -7.17 -5.09 14.48
N LEU A 19 -8.51 -5.10 14.49
CA LEU A 19 -9.31 -5.10 13.27
C LEU A 19 -9.17 -3.78 12.51
N ALA A 20 -9.21 -2.65 13.23
CA ALA A 20 -9.00 -1.33 12.62
C ALA A 20 -7.62 -1.24 11.95
N ILE A 21 -6.56 -1.70 12.61
CA ILE A 21 -5.20 -1.72 12.04
C ILE A 21 -5.12 -2.70 10.86
N GLY A 22 -5.67 -3.91 10.99
CA GLY A 22 -5.66 -4.93 9.93
C GLY A 22 -6.36 -4.48 8.66
N ILE A 23 -7.53 -3.84 8.76
CA ILE A 23 -8.27 -3.33 7.60
C ILE A 23 -7.57 -2.09 7.02
N THR A 24 -7.26 -1.11 7.86
CA THR A 24 -6.77 0.20 7.36
C THR A 24 -5.33 0.13 6.92
N THR A 25 -4.45 -0.43 7.73
CA THR A 25 -3.03 -0.53 7.42
C THR A 25 -2.75 -1.79 6.61
N GLY A 26 -3.24 -2.96 7.02
CA GLY A 26 -2.98 -4.20 6.29
C GLY A 26 -3.63 -4.23 4.91
N TYR A 27 -4.92 -4.55 4.85
CA TYR A 27 -5.67 -4.82 3.62
C TYR A 27 -5.71 -3.62 2.66
N LEU A 28 -6.22 -2.48 3.12
CA LEU A 28 -6.36 -1.29 2.26
C LEU A 28 -5.00 -0.77 1.79
N GLY A 29 -3.94 -0.96 2.58
CA GLY A 29 -2.58 -0.61 2.21
C GLY A 29 -2.05 -1.45 1.05
N SER A 30 -2.36 -2.75 1.04
CA SER A 30 -1.88 -3.72 0.04
C SER A 30 -2.72 -3.76 -1.26
N LEU A 31 -3.93 -3.20 -1.27
CA LEU A 31 -4.75 -3.13 -2.50
C LEU A 31 -4.17 -2.20 -3.57
N THR A 32 -3.36 -1.22 -3.17
CA THR A 32 -2.85 -0.20 -4.07
C THR A 32 -1.34 -0.06 -3.88
N THR A 33 -0.57 -0.22 -4.94
CA THR A 33 0.89 -0.22 -4.89
C THR A 33 1.47 1.05 -5.53
N PHE A 34 2.36 1.72 -4.81
CA PHE A 34 3.08 2.89 -5.34
C PHE A 34 4.29 2.44 -6.17
N SER A 35 5.00 1.40 -5.72
CA SER A 35 6.17 0.88 -6.43
C SER A 35 5.81 0.41 -7.83
N GLY A 36 4.69 -0.30 -8.00
CA GLY A 36 4.20 -0.75 -9.30
C GLY A 36 3.83 0.41 -10.24
N TRP A 37 3.19 1.44 -9.70
CA TRP A 37 2.90 2.67 -10.45
C TRP A 37 4.20 3.35 -10.92
N ASN A 38 5.17 3.54 -10.02
CA ASN A 38 6.46 4.13 -10.35
C ASN A 38 7.23 3.30 -11.38
N GLN A 39 7.25 1.96 -11.24
CA GLN A 39 7.90 1.07 -12.19
C GLN A 39 7.31 1.18 -13.60
N LYS A 40 5.98 1.30 -13.71
CA LYS A 40 5.33 1.52 -15.02
C LYS A 40 5.76 2.84 -15.66
N MET A 41 5.93 3.90 -14.87
CA MET A 41 6.44 5.18 -15.37
C MET A 41 7.90 5.07 -15.82
N LEU A 42 8.71 4.27 -15.12
CA LEU A 42 10.10 3.99 -15.51
C LEU A 42 10.17 3.22 -16.84
N GLU A 43 9.35 2.19 -17.04
CA GLU A 43 9.25 1.43 -18.30
C GLU A 43 8.86 2.34 -19.49
N LEU A 44 7.86 3.21 -19.29
CA LEU A 44 7.48 4.21 -20.30
C LEU A 44 8.63 5.17 -20.62
N SER A 45 9.37 5.61 -19.61
CA SER A 45 10.51 6.51 -19.80
C SER A 45 11.68 5.81 -20.50
N ALA A 46 11.96 4.57 -20.12
CA ALA A 46 13.00 3.74 -20.71
C ALA A 46 12.76 3.48 -22.20
N SER A 47 11.50 3.27 -22.60
CA SER A 47 11.07 3.10 -24.00
C SER A 47 10.94 4.41 -24.80
N GLY A 48 11.31 5.56 -24.23
CA GLY A 48 11.28 6.86 -24.92
C GLY A 48 9.97 7.65 -24.78
N HIS A 49 8.96 7.11 -24.09
CA HIS A 49 7.65 7.75 -23.88
C HIS A 49 7.63 8.68 -22.66
N TRP A 50 8.61 9.57 -22.54
CA TRP A 50 8.81 10.46 -21.40
C TRP A 50 7.61 11.36 -21.08
N VAL A 51 6.96 11.89 -22.11
CA VAL A 51 5.76 12.73 -21.96
C VAL A 51 4.61 11.93 -21.36
N ILE A 52 4.41 10.68 -21.81
CA ILE A 52 3.36 9.80 -21.28
C ILE A 52 3.65 9.42 -19.83
N SER A 53 4.92 9.18 -19.50
CA SER A 53 5.36 8.96 -18.11
C SER A 53 5.06 10.17 -17.21
N ALA A 54 5.42 11.38 -17.63
CA ALA A 54 5.14 12.61 -16.89
C ALA A 54 3.63 12.85 -16.72
N LEU A 55 2.84 12.70 -17.79
CA LEU A 55 1.39 12.77 -17.74
C LEU A 55 0.79 11.68 -16.85
N GLY A 56 1.37 10.48 -16.84
CA GLY A 56 0.96 9.37 -15.99
C GLY A 56 1.09 9.68 -14.49
N PHE A 57 2.12 10.42 -14.09
CA PHE A 57 2.23 10.92 -12.72
C PHE A 57 1.13 11.95 -12.39
N LEU A 58 0.87 12.90 -13.29
CA LEU A 58 -0.15 13.95 -13.09
C LEU A 58 -1.56 13.36 -13.03
N ILE A 59 -1.89 12.47 -13.97
CA ILE A 59 -3.17 11.76 -14.02
C ILE A 59 -3.31 10.86 -12.81
N GLY A 60 -2.27 10.10 -12.46
CA GLY A 60 -2.30 9.22 -11.29
C GLY A 60 -2.52 9.99 -9.99
N LEU A 61 -1.82 11.11 -9.78
CA LEU A 61 -2.03 11.94 -8.59
C LEU A 61 -3.45 12.55 -8.55
N SER A 62 -3.97 12.98 -9.70
CA SER A 62 -5.34 13.49 -9.82
C SER A 62 -6.37 12.42 -9.48
N LEU A 63 -6.21 11.22 -10.03
CA LEU A 63 -7.07 10.06 -9.77
C LEU A 63 -7.06 9.69 -8.28
N VAL A 64 -5.88 9.68 -7.67
CA VAL A 64 -5.72 9.43 -6.23
C VAL A 64 -6.45 10.47 -5.40
N ALA A 65 -6.29 11.76 -5.72
CA ALA A 65 -6.94 12.86 -5.03
C ALA A 65 -8.47 12.81 -5.14
N VAL A 66 -9.01 12.56 -6.35
CA VAL A 66 -10.45 12.41 -6.58
C VAL A 66 -10.99 11.17 -5.86
N SER A 67 -10.28 10.04 -5.92
CA SER A 67 -10.72 8.78 -5.29
C SER A 67 -10.83 8.90 -3.78
N ILE A 68 -9.86 9.56 -3.12
CA ILE A 68 -9.92 9.76 -1.67
C ILE A 68 -10.98 10.79 -1.27
N ALA A 69 -11.17 11.86 -2.05
CA ALA A 69 -12.22 12.84 -1.81
C ALA A 69 -13.61 12.20 -1.93
N PHE A 70 -13.88 11.54 -3.06
CA PHE A 70 -15.13 10.82 -3.31
C PHE A 70 -15.40 9.76 -2.23
N GLY A 71 -14.37 9.00 -1.84
CA GLY A 71 -14.47 8.01 -0.78
C GLY A 71 -14.79 8.61 0.60
N VAL A 72 -14.37 9.84 0.90
CA VAL A 72 -14.72 10.51 2.16
C VAL A 72 -16.12 11.13 2.10
N GLU A 73 -16.48 11.75 0.98
CA GLU A 73 -17.81 12.37 0.79
C GLU A 73 -18.93 11.34 0.85
N THR A 74 -18.77 10.21 0.13
CA THR A 74 -19.73 9.11 0.18
C THR A 74 -19.86 8.49 1.57
N ALA A 75 -18.74 8.35 2.31
CA ALA A 75 -18.76 7.84 3.68
C ALA A 75 -19.51 8.78 4.64
N LYS A 76 -19.31 10.10 4.51
CA LYS A 76 -20.04 11.11 5.29
C LYS A 76 -21.53 11.13 4.95
N GLY A 77 -21.88 11.04 3.67
CA GLY A 77 -23.26 10.94 3.22
C GLY A 77 -23.95 9.71 3.80
N PHE A 78 -23.24 8.58 3.85
CA PHE A 78 -23.73 7.36 4.49
C PHE A 78 -23.92 7.52 6.01
N ARG A 79 -22.95 8.12 6.72
CA ARG A 79 -23.11 8.42 8.16
C ARG A 79 -24.32 9.33 8.41
N TRP A 80 -24.48 10.37 7.59
CA TRP A 80 -25.63 11.27 7.68
C TRP A 80 -26.95 10.51 7.46
N LEU A 81 -27.00 9.60 6.49
CA LEU A 81 -28.18 8.76 6.23
C LEU A 81 -28.50 7.85 7.42
N LEU A 82 -27.49 7.19 8.02
CA LEU A 82 -27.66 6.36 9.21
C LEU A 82 -28.22 7.16 10.39
N ASN A 83 -27.75 8.38 10.59
CA ASN A 83 -28.25 9.29 11.63
C ASN A 83 -29.70 9.70 11.36
N ARG A 84 -30.04 10.00 10.09
CA ARG A 84 -31.40 10.40 9.69
C ARG A 84 -32.41 9.27 9.84
N LEU A 85 -32.01 8.03 9.59
CA LEU A 85 -32.88 6.85 9.71
C LEU A 85 -33.13 6.42 11.17
N ASN A 86 -32.67 7.20 12.16
CA ASN A 86 -32.73 6.86 13.59
C ASN A 86 -32.15 5.49 13.96
N LEU A 87 -31.37 4.86 13.06
CA LEU A 87 -30.61 3.64 13.36
C LEU A 87 -29.50 3.88 14.40
N THR A 88 -29.32 5.14 14.82
CA THR A 88 -28.35 5.61 15.82
C THR A 88 -28.98 6.51 16.89
N SER A 89 -30.32 6.53 17.05
CA SER A 89 -30.93 7.23 18.19
C SER A 89 -30.67 6.47 19.50
N PRO A 90 -30.05 7.09 20.54
CA PRO A 90 -29.74 6.44 21.82
C PRO A 90 -30.92 6.41 22.82
N GLU A 91 -32.16 6.63 22.36
CA GLU A 91 -33.35 6.71 23.22
C GLU A 91 -34.32 5.57 22.88
N ASN A 92 -33.99 4.37 23.36
CA ASN A 92 -34.87 3.32 23.87
C ASN A 92 -34.26 1.94 23.65
N GLY A 93 -33.72 1.36 24.73
CA GLY A 93 -33.82 -0.09 24.94
C GLY A 93 -32.81 -1.01 24.24
N ILE A 94 -31.71 -0.51 23.68
CA ILE A 94 -30.53 -1.35 23.49
C ILE A 94 -29.56 -0.93 24.58
N SER A 95 -29.35 -1.86 25.51
CA SER A 95 -28.30 -1.80 26.52
C SER A 95 -27.05 -1.11 25.96
N LYS A 96 -26.29 -0.43 26.81
CA LYS A 96 -24.85 -0.23 26.58
C LYS A 96 -24.25 -1.60 26.28
N ILE A 97 -24.34 -2.08 25.04
CA ILE A 97 -23.63 -3.26 24.61
C ILE A 97 -22.22 -2.74 24.52
N ASN A 98 -21.49 -3.04 25.59
CA ASN A 98 -20.09 -2.79 25.76
C ASN A 98 -19.37 -3.67 24.72
N TYR A 99 -19.52 -3.37 23.43
CA TYR A 99 -18.91 -4.06 22.28
C TYR A 99 -17.41 -3.81 22.19
N LYS A 100 -16.82 -3.13 23.18
CA LYS A 100 -15.40 -3.31 23.37
C LYS A 100 -15.23 -4.79 23.67
N VAL A 101 -14.65 -5.51 22.72
CA VAL A 101 -14.15 -6.88 22.92
C VAL A 101 -13.01 -6.75 23.93
N ASN A 102 -13.37 -6.50 25.19
CA ASN A 102 -12.50 -6.08 26.28
C ASN A 102 -12.09 -7.28 27.13
N SER A 103 -12.62 -8.47 26.81
CA SER A 103 -12.07 -9.71 27.34
C SER A 103 -10.82 -10.04 26.55
N TYR A 104 -9.67 -10.00 27.23
CA TYR A 104 -8.38 -10.49 26.75
C TYR A 104 -8.51 -11.83 26.00
N HIS A 105 -9.41 -12.71 26.48
CA HIS A 105 -9.70 -13.99 25.83
C HIS A 105 -10.22 -13.84 24.40
N CYS A 106 -11.13 -12.91 24.13
CA CYS A 106 -11.69 -12.76 22.79
C CYS A 106 -10.70 -12.10 21.81
N GLN A 107 -9.83 -11.19 22.29
CA GLN A 107 -8.70 -10.69 21.50
C GLN A 107 -7.70 -11.80 21.17
N MET A 108 -7.39 -12.67 22.13
CA MET A 108 -6.57 -13.86 21.92
C MET A 108 -7.21 -14.85 20.95
N THR A 109 -8.51 -15.11 21.07
CA THR A 109 -9.24 -15.95 20.12
C THR A 109 -9.19 -15.37 18.71
N ALA A 110 -9.43 -14.07 18.54
CA ALA A 110 -9.32 -13.41 17.24
C ALA A 110 -7.91 -13.50 16.66
N MET A 111 -6.88 -13.27 17.48
CA MET A 111 -5.47 -13.41 17.07
C MET A 111 -5.15 -14.84 16.63
N VAL A 112 -5.59 -15.85 17.40
CA VAL A 112 -5.42 -17.27 17.04
C VAL A 112 -6.14 -17.59 15.73
N ILE A 113 -7.37 -17.11 15.53
CA ILE A 113 -8.11 -17.28 14.27
C ILE A 113 -7.33 -16.68 13.09
N PHE A 114 -6.82 -15.45 13.22
CA PHE A 114 -6.02 -14.82 12.16
C PHE A 114 -4.72 -15.58 11.87
N LEU A 115 -4.05 -16.12 12.91
CA LEU A 115 -2.85 -16.94 12.74
C LEU A 115 -3.15 -18.27 12.05
N VAL A 116 -4.27 -18.92 12.39
CA VAL A 116 -4.72 -20.15 11.72
C VAL A 116 -5.04 -19.88 10.25
N ILE A 117 -5.79 -18.80 9.97
CA ILE A 117 -6.09 -18.38 8.59
C ILE A 117 -4.80 -18.11 7.82
N LEU A 118 -3.84 -17.39 8.42
CA LEU A 118 -2.54 -17.13 7.80
C LEU A 118 -1.78 -18.44 7.52
N GLY A 119 -1.75 -19.37 8.47
CA GLY A 119 -1.10 -20.68 8.31
C GLY A 119 -1.71 -21.51 7.18
N ILE A 120 -3.05 -21.53 7.08
CA ILE A 120 -3.77 -22.19 5.97
C ILE A 120 -3.42 -21.52 4.65
N LEU A 121 -3.46 -20.19 4.57
CA LEU A 121 -3.15 -19.44 3.35
C LEU A 121 -1.71 -19.65 2.90
N TRP A 122 -0.75 -19.68 3.82
CA TRP A 122 0.65 -20.00 3.52
C TRP A 122 0.82 -21.45 3.04
N GLY A 123 0.18 -22.42 3.69
CA GLY A 123 0.22 -23.81 3.28
C GLY A 123 -0.34 -24.02 1.87
N VAL A 124 -1.52 -23.44 1.58
CA VAL A 124 -2.16 -23.48 0.26
C VAL A 124 -1.29 -22.77 -0.79
N SER A 125 -0.79 -21.57 -0.49
CA SER A 125 0.07 -20.82 -1.41
C SER A 125 1.36 -21.60 -1.72
N GLY A 126 2.02 -22.18 -0.72
CA GLY A 126 3.23 -22.97 -0.91
C GLY A 126 2.99 -24.25 -1.73
N ALA A 127 1.89 -24.95 -1.47
CA ALA A 127 1.49 -26.12 -2.26
C ALA A 127 1.21 -25.77 -3.73
N LEU A 128 0.50 -24.67 -3.97
CA LEU A 128 0.15 -24.20 -5.31
C LEU A 128 1.36 -23.63 -6.07
N VAL A 129 2.28 -22.95 -5.39
CA VAL A 129 3.59 -22.59 -5.97
C VAL A 129 4.29 -23.86 -6.40
N LYS A 130 4.49 -24.85 -5.51
CA LYS A 130 5.18 -26.11 -5.86
C LYS A 130 4.55 -26.82 -7.06
N ALA A 131 3.21 -26.85 -7.13
CA ALA A 131 2.48 -27.49 -8.22
C ALA A 131 2.60 -26.73 -9.56
N LYS A 132 2.54 -25.39 -9.53
CA LYS A 132 2.49 -24.55 -10.74
C LYS A 132 3.85 -24.02 -11.18
N PHE A 133 4.88 -24.10 -10.34
CA PHE A 133 6.20 -23.53 -10.62
C PHE A 133 6.82 -24.09 -11.91
N LYS A 134 6.66 -25.40 -12.17
CA LYS A 134 7.20 -26.04 -13.38
C LYS A 134 6.53 -25.57 -14.67
N HIS A 135 5.27 -25.15 -14.60
CA HIS A 135 4.52 -24.63 -15.75
C HIS A 135 4.74 -23.14 -15.97
N GLY A 136 5.28 -22.43 -14.97
CA GLY A 136 5.53 -20.99 -15.03
C GLY A 136 4.26 -20.16 -15.18
N GLY A 137 4.45 -18.90 -15.52
CA GLY A 137 3.38 -17.97 -15.84
C GLY A 137 2.69 -17.32 -14.63
N SER A 138 1.73 -16.46 -14.94
CA SER A 138 1.06 -15.55 -14.00
C SER A 138 0.48 -16.24 -12.76
N ALA A 139 0.04 -17.49 -12.88
CA ALA A 139 -0.50 -18.23 -11.75
C ALA A 139 0.58 -18.53 -10.68
N ALA A 140 1.77 -18.98 -11.09
CA ALA A 140 2.85 -19.28 -10.14
C ALA A 140 3.37 -18.01 -9.45
N GLU A 141 3.47 -16.91 -10.21
CA GLU A 141 3.84 -15.58 -9.71
C GLU A 141 2.86 -15.09 -8.64
N LEU A 142 1.55 -15.22 -8.88
CA LEU A 142 0.52 -14.79 -7.93
C LEU A 142 0.52 -15.62 -6.64
N TRP A 143 0.65 -16.95 -6.74
CA TRP A 143 0.71 -17.78 -5.52
C TRP A 143 1.99 -17.52 -4.73
N PHE A 144 3.11 -17.26 -5.42
CA PHE A 144 4.35 -16.86 -4.75
C PHE A 144 4.18 -15.49 -4.09
N ALA A 145 3.56 -14.54 -4.77
CA ALA A 145 3.23 -13.22 -4.23
C ALA A 145 2.36 -13.30 -2.98
N CYS A 146 1.34 -14.17 -2.95
CA CYS A 146 0.51 -14.43 -1.77
C CYS A 146 1.33 -14.99 -0.59
N MET A 147 2.31 -15.84 -0.87
CA MET A 147 3.19 -16.40 0.15
C MET A 147 4.10 -15.33 0.79
N VAL A 148 4.73 -14.49 -0.04
CA VAL A 148 5.72 -13.49 0.44
C VAL A 148 5.12 -12.12 0.80
N GLY A 149 3.90 -11.82 0.36
CA GLY A 149 3.21 -10.54 0.58
C GLY A 149 3.11 -10.09 2.05
N PRO A 150 2.82 -10.97 3.02
CA PRO A 150 2.77 -10.60 4.44
C PRO A 150 4.05 -9.93 4.96
N ILE A 151 5.22 -10.31 4.41
CA ILE A 151 6.51 -9.71 4.78
C ILE A 151 6.51 -8.20 4.47
N GLY A 152 6.01 -7.82 3.29
CA GLY A 152 5.89 -6.40 2.90
C GLY A 152 4.96 -5.62 3.83
N VAL A 153 3.83 -6.23 4.23
CA VAL A 153 2.88 -5.61 5.16
C VAL A 153 3.50 -5.38 6.54
N TRP A 154 4.23 -6.36 7.07
CA TRP A 154 4.87 -6.25 8.38
C TRP A 154 5.95 -5.17 8.41
N ILE A 155 6.79 -5.11 7.37
CA ILE A 155 7.79 -4.05 7.23
C ILE A 155 7.09 -2.68 7.13
N ARG A 156 6.05 -2.54 6.30
CA ARG A 156 5.30 -1.28 6.17
C ARG A 156 4.65 -0.86 7.49
N TRP A 157 4.03 -1.80 8.21
CA TRP A 157 3.44 -1.55 9.53
C TRP A 157 4.49 -1.11 10.55
N PHE A 158 5.67 -1.73 10.54
CA PHE A 158 6.77 -1.33 11.39
C PHE A 158 7.26 0.08 11.06
N LEU A 159 7.45 0.38 9.77
CA LEU A 159 7.86 1.71 9.29
C LEU A 159 6.82 2.79 9.61
N ALA A 160 5.53 2.47 9.54
CA ALA A 160 4.45 3.41 9.85
C ALA A 160 4.54 4.01 11.27
N ARG A 161 5.25 3.35 12.20
CA ARG A 161 5.53 3.88 13.55
C ARG A 161 6.39 5.15 13.54
N LEU A 162 7.09 5.42 12.44
CA LEU A 162 7.90 6.62 12.23
C LEU A 162 7.07 7.82 11.75
N ASN A 163 5.84 7.59 11.27
CA ASN A 163 4.95 8.67 10.84
C ASN A 163 4.63 9.60 12.03
N GLY A 164 4.83 10.90 11.85
CA GLY A 164 4.57 11.90 12.89
C GLY A 164 5.67 12.07 13.93
N ARG A 165 6.79 11.32 13.87
CA ARG A 165 7.91 11.49 14.80
C ARG A 165 8.83 12.67 14.45
N GLY A 166 8.96 12.98 13.16
CA GLY A 166 9.95 13.93 12.65
C GLY A 166 11.40 13.43 12.78
N LEU A 167 12.35 14.28 12.41
CA LEU A 167 13.78 14.03 12.43
C LEU A 167 14.45 14.66 13.66
N GLY A 168 15.34 13.89 14.30
CA GLY A 168 16.13 14.32 15.44
C GLY A 168 15.33 14.53 16.73
N LYS A 169 16.03 14.91 17.82
CA LYS A 169 15.41 15.12 19.15
C LYS A 169 14.39 16.27 19.17
N LYS A 170 14.47 17.20 18.22
CA LYS A 170 13.58 18.37 18.11
C LYS A 170 12.33 18.11 17.26
N GLY A 171 12.20 16.93 16.64
CA GLY A 171 11.04 16.62 15.80
C GLY A 171 10.91 17.52 14.56
N LEU A 172 12.03 17.81 13.89
CA LEU A 172 11.99 18.62 12.68
C LEU A 172 11.21 17.88 11.58
N PHE A 173 10.38 18.57 10.80
CA PHE A 173 9.53 17.94 9.76
C PHE A 173 8.56 16.86 10.28
N GLN A 174 8.04 17.00 11.50
CA GLN A 174 6.99 16.11 12.04
C GLN A 174 5.75 15.96 11.14
N TRP A 175 5.48 16.94 10.29
CA TRP A 175 4.39 16.88 9.32
C TRP A 175 4.60 15.85 8.20
N ILE A 176 5.84 15.40 7.95
CA ILE A 176 6.15 14.40 6.93
C ILE A 176 5.91 12.98 7.48
N PRO A 177 5.08 12.15 6.81
CA PRO A 177 4.94 10.73 7.13
C PRO A 177 6.17 9.92 6.68
N PHE A 178 7.26 9.97 7.46
CA PHE A 178 8.53 9.32 7.10
C PHE A 178 8.43 7.81 6.90
N GLY A 179 7.60 7.12 7.68
CA GLY A 179 7.36 5.69 7.52
C GLY A 179 6.79 5.33 6.16
N THR A 180 5.75 6.04 5.73
CA THR A 180 5.12 5.85 4.41
C THR A 180 6.07 6.26 3.29
N LEU A 181 6.79 7.37 3.45
CA LEU A 181 7.80 7.82 2.50
C LEU A 181 8.91 6.77 2.28
N ILE A 182 9.51 6.28 3.37
CA ILE A 182 10.57 5.27 3.33
C ILE A 182 10.05 3.96 2.72
N ALA A 183 8.83 3.54 3.06
CA ALA A 183 8.24 2.33 2.51
C ALA A 183 8.04 2.43 1.00
N ASN A 184 7.51 3.56 0.50
CA ASN A 184 7.27 3.79 -0.92
C ASN A 184 8.58 3.90 -1.72
N VAL A 185 9.53 4.71 -1.25
CA VAL A 185 10.81 4.92 -1.93
C VAL A 185 11.65 3.64 -1.94
N SER A 186 11.76 2.94 -0.82
CA SER A 186 12.55 1.70 -0.74
C SER A 186 11.94 0.58 -1.59
N ALA A 187 10.61 0.41 -1.56
CA ALA A 187 9.93 -0.55 -2.41
C ALA A 187 10.07 -0.22 -3.90
N ALA A 188 10.03 1.05 -4.29
CA ALA A 188 10.24 1.48 -5.67
C ALA A 188 11.68 1.18 -6.15
N CYS A 189 12.68 1.44 -5.31
CA CYS A 189 14.08 1.14 -5.63
C CYS A 189 14.32 -0.37 -5.80
N VAL A 190 13.83 -1.18 -4.86
CA VAL A 190 13.97 -2.64 -4.93
C VAL A 190 13.16 -3.21 -6.11
N MET A 191 11.97 -2.67 -6.40
CA MET A 191 11.19 -3.06 -7.57
C MET A 191 11.94 -2.78 -8.89
N ALA A 192 12.57 -1.62 -9.00
CA ALA A 192 13.42 -1.26 -10.14
C ALA A 192 14.62 -2.21 -10.28
N ALA A 193 15.32 -2.49 -9.17
CA ALA A 193 16.47 -3.40 -9.16
C ALA A 193 16.06 -4.82 -9.60
N LEU A 194 14.94 -5.30 -9.07
CA LEU A 194 14.35 -6.59 -9.46
C LEU A 194 13.99 -6.61 -10.94
N SER A 195 13.42 -5.53 -11.49
CA SER A 195 13.12 -5.47 -12.93
C SER A 195 14.38 -5.48 -13.79
N THR A 196 15.47 -4.85 -13.33
CA THR A 196 16.78 -4.92 -14.00
C THR A 196 17.34 -6.34 -13.97
N ILE A 197 17.21 -7.04 -12.84
CA ILE A 197 17.63 -8.45 -12.70
C ILE A 197 16.83 -9.34 -13.64
N LYS A 198 15.50 -9.15 -13.71
CA LYS A 198 14.62 -9.88 -14.62
C LYS A 198 15.13 -9.78 -16.06
N ASN A 199 15.36 -8.56 -16.54
CA ASN A 199 15.86 -8.31 -17.89
C ASN A 199 17.28 -8.86 -18.13
N ALA A 200 18.14 -8.83 -17.10
CA ALA A 200 19.54 -9.26 -17.24
C ALA A 200 19.70 -10.79 -17.24
N VAL A 201 18.89 -11.50 -16.46
CA VAL A 201 18.96 -12.97 -16.35
C VAL A 201 18.12 -13.64 -17.43
N ASN A 202 16.94 -13.08 -17.73
CA ASN A 202 16.00 -13.55 -18.75
C ASN A 202 15.76 -15.08 -18.72
N THR A 203 15.40 -15.60 -17.54
CA THR A 203 15.04 -17.03 -17.38
C THR A 203 13.70 -17.16 -16.71
N ARG A 204 12.89 -18.14 -17.15
CA ARG A 204 11.53 -18.38 -16.65
C ARG A 204 11.45 -18.51 -15.12
N ASP A 205 12.40 -19.21 -14.50
CA ASP A 205 12.42 -19.42 -13.05
C ASP A 205 12.78 -18.14 -12.30
N CYS A 206 13.74 -17.36 -12.80
CA CYS A 206 14.08 -16.05 -12.25
C CYS A 206 12.89 -15.10 -12.36
N ASP A 207 12.26 -15.03 -13.53
CA ASP A 207 11.11 -14.19 -13.81
C ASP A 207 9.94 -14.48 -12.88
N THR A 208 9.65 -15.77 -12.65
CA THR A 208 8.57 -16.19 -11.75
C THR A 208 8.83 -15.73 -10.31
N VAL A 209 10.06 -15.91 -9.83
CA VAL A 209 10.45 -15.50 -8.47
C VAL A 209 10.46 -13.99 -8.34
N VAL A 210 11.06 -13.29 -9.30
CA VAL A 210 11.16 -11.83 -9.32
C VAL A 210 9.78 -11.19 -9.36
N ALA A 211 8.91 -11.62 -10.29
CA ALA A 211 7.54 -11.12 -10.39
C ALA A 211 6.76 -11.37 -9.11
N GLY A 212 6.91 -12.55 -8.50
CA GLY A 212 6.29 -12.85 -7.22
C GLY A 212 6.78 -11.95 -6.06
N ILE A 213 8.08 -11.61 -6.00
CA ILE A 213 8.61 -10.64 -5.02
C ILE A 213 8.09 -9.23 -5.30
N GLN A 214 8.05 -8.82 -6.57
CA GLN A 214 7.54 -7.52 -7.00
C GLN A 214 6.06 -7.35 -6.65
N PHE A 215 5.21 -8.30 -7.02
CA PHE A 215 3.78 -8.26 -6.72
C PHE A 215 3.49 -8.48 -5.22
N GLY A 216 4.18 -9.41 -4.58
CA GLY A 216 3.97 -9.74 -3.17
C GLY A 216 4.59 -8.72 -2.24
N VAL A 217 5.92 -8.79 -2.05
CA VAL A 217 6.62 -8.01 -1.03
C VAL A 217 6.57 -6.52 -1.37
N MET A 218 7.00 -6.12 -2.56
CA MET A 218 7.11 -4.70 -2.92
C MET A 218 5.73 -4.06 -3.13
N GLY A 219 4.78 -4.82 -3.66
CA GLY A 219 3.37 -4.42 -3.76
C GLY A 219 2.73 -4.15 -2.42
N CYS A 220 2.96 -5.01 -1.42
CA CYS A 220 2.42 -4.85 -0.07
C CYS A 220 3.22 -3.88 0.82
N LEU A 221 4.51 -3.69 0.55
CA LEU A 221 5.40 -2.76 1.26
C LEU A 221 5.11 -1.31 0.87
N SER A 222 4.87 -1.04 -0.42
CA SER A 222 4.47 0.29 -0.87
C SER A 222 2.96 0.48 -0.74
N THR A 223 2.48 1.72 -0.77
CA THR A 223 1.06 2.00 -0.70
C THR A 223 0.70 3.36 -1.31
N VAL A 224 -0.35 3.39 -2.14
CA VAL A 224 -0.96 4.64 -2.62
C VAL A 224 -2.09 5.08 -1.69
N SER A 225 -2.84 4.15 -1.12
CA SER A 225 -4.03 4.47 -0.33
C SER A 225 -3.70 5.19 0.98
N THR A 226 -2.62 4.80 1.67
CA THR A 226 -2.16 5.50 2.89
C THR A 226 -1.57 6.86 2.52
N PHE A 227 -0.75 6.91 1.47
CA PHE A 227 -0.23 8.15 0.91
C PHE A 227 -1.36 9.14 0.55
N ALA A 228 -2.45 8.66 -0.05
CA ALA A 228 -3.62 9.46 -0.40
C ALA A 228 -4.34 10.01 0.83
N ALA A 229 -4.49 9.20 1.88
CA ALA A 229 -5.11 9.62 3.12
C ALA A 229 -4.27 10.71 3.82
N GLU A 230 -2.94 10.56 3.85
CA GLU A 230 -2.00 11.55 4.38
C GLU A 230 -2.03 12.85 3.56
N PHE A 231 -2.00 12.75 2.23
CA PHE A 231 -2.12 13.88 1.32
C PHE A 231 -3.43 14.66 1.55
N ASN A 232 -4.56 13.95 1.63
CA ASN A 232 -5.86 14.56 1.89
C ASN A 232 -5.94 15.20 3.29
N ALA A 233 -5.31 14.59 4.30
CA ALA A 233 -5.23 15.16 5.64
C ALA A 233 -4.45 16.49 5.64
N MET A 234 -3.27 16.51 5.01
CA MET A 234 -2.45 17.72 4.88
C MET A 234 -3.16 18.84 4.10
N ARG A 235 -3.88 18.48 3.03
CA ARG A 235 -4.69 19.43 2.24
C ARG A 235 -5.78 20.16 3.04
N LYS A 236 -6.24 19.57 4.15
CA LYS A 236 -7.27 20.14 5.02
C LYS A 236 -6.69 20.98 6.17
N THR A 237 -5.37 21.04 6.30
CA THR A 237 -4.70 21.88 7.29
C THR A 237 -4.57 23.33 6.78
N ASN A 238 -4.13 24.24 7.65
CA ASN A 238 -3.85 25.63 7.29
C ASN A 238 -2.69 25.77 6.27
N GLU A 239 -1.89 24.72 6.09
CA GLU A 239 -0.70 24.71 5.22
C GLU A 239 -0.81 23.63 4.14
N PRO A 240 -1.74 23.78 3.17
CA PRO A 240 -2.00 22.76 2.14
C PRO A 240 -0.81 22.50 1.21
N TRP A 241 0.12 23.45 1.09
CA TRP A 241 1.35 23.33 0.30
C TRP A 241 2.18 22.10 0.70
N ARG A 242 2.13 21.71 1.99
CA ARG A 242 2.84 20.54 2.53
C ARG A 242 2.44 19.25 1.83
N ALA A 243 1.17 19.11 1.46
CA ALA A 243 0.68 17.94 0.75
C ALA A 243 1.37 17.77 -0.61
N TYR A 244 1.53 18.87 -1.35
CA TYR A 244 2.17 18.88 -2.67
C TYR A 244 3.67 18.65 -2.56
N VAL A 245 4.33 19.23 -1.56
CA VAL A 245 5.76 18.96 -1.31
C VAL A 245 6.00 17.50 -0.92
N TYR A 246 5.15 16.92 -0.06
CA TYR A 246 5.23 15.50 0.28
C TYR A 246 5.05 14.59 -0.96
N ALA A 247 4.06 14.89 -1.80
CA ALA A 247 3.83 14.16 -3.04
C ALA A 247 5.03 14.29 -4.00
N ALA A 248 5.54 15.51 -4.20
CA ALA A 248 6.69 15.77 -5.04
C ALA A 248 7.94 15.04 -4.55
N ILE A 249 8.25 15.10 -3.25
CA ILE A 249 9.41 14.37 -2.68
C ILE A 249 9.26 12.86 -2.92
N THR A 250 8.09 12.30 -2.63
CA THR A 250 7.85 10.85 -2.79
C THR A 250 8.03 10.41 -4.25
N ILE A 251 7.46 11.15 -5.20
CA ILE A 251 7.53 10.84 -6.64
C ILE A 251 8.94 11.10 -7.18
N CYS A 252 9.47 12.32 -7.01
CA CYS A 252 10.75 12.71 -7.61
C CYS A 252 11.91 11.87 -7.10
N VAL A 253 11.96 11.56 -5.79
CA VAL A 253 13.03 10.72 -5.22
C VAL A 253 12.92 9.29 -5.76
N SER A 254 11.73 8.69 -5.74
CA SER A 254 11.52 7.31 -6.21
C SER A 254 11.81 7.18 -7.71
N PHE A 255 11.37 8.15 -8.51
CA PHE A 255 11.56 8.14 -9.95
C PHE A 255 13.02 8.40 -10.33
N SER A 256 13.70 9.35 -9.69
CA SER A 256 15.12 9.63 -9.96
C SER A 256 16.01 8.45 -9.61
N LEU A 257 15.79 7.81 -8.46
CA LEU A 257 16.51 6.58 -8.09
C LEU A 257 16.17 5.43 -9.05
N GLY A 258 14.90 5.32 -9.46
CA GLY A 258 14.46 4.36 -10.46
C GLY A 258 15.16 4.53 -11.82
N ILE A 259 15.38 5.77 -12.28
CA ILE A 259 16.14 6.03 -13.51
C ILE A 259 17.56 5.47 -13.37
N LEU A 260 18.22 5.73 -12.24
CA LEU A 260 19.58 5.23 -12.00
C LEU A 260 19.64 3.70 -11.96
N ILE A 261 18.65 3.06 -11.33
CA ILE A 261 18.64 1.62 -11.05
C ILE A 261 18.11 0.80 -12.25
N TYR A 262 17.20 1.34 -13.03
CA TYR A 262 16.51 0.62 -14.12
C TYR A 262 16.76 1.23 -15.50
N CYS A 263 16.46 2.51 -15.70
CA CYS A 263 16.54 3.12 -17.04
C CYS A 263 17.99 3.17 -17.57
N ILE A 264 18.97 3.53 -16.74
CA ILE A 264 20.38 3.56 -17.16
C ILE A 264 20.87 2.16 -17.57
N PRO A 265 20.72 1.08 -16.77
CA PRO A 265 21.04 -0.27 -17.21
C PRO A 265 20.30 -0.69 -18.47
N TYR A 266 19.02 -0.33 -18.59
CA TYR A 266 18.20 -0.64 -19.76
C TYR A 266 18.78 -0.04 -21.05
N TRP A 267 19.12 1.25 -21.05
CA TRP A 267 19.69 1.92 -22.23
C TRP A 267 21.12 1.46 -22.53
N THR A 268 21.93 1.21 -21.51
CA THR A 268 23.35 0.86 -21.70
C THR A 268 23.56 -0.58 -22.16
N LYS A 269 22.70 -1.51 -21.73
CA LYS A 269 22.78 -2.92 -22.12
C LYS A 269 21.87 -3.29 -23.29
N GLY A 270 20.96 -2.40 -23.70
CA GLY A 270 20.07 -2.63 -24.84
C GLY A 270 19.16 -3.84 -24.63
N PHE A 271 18.53 -3.97 -23.45
CA PHE A 271 17.57 -5.05 -23.22
C PHE A 271 16.42 -4.94 -24.22
N GLU A 272 16.26 -5.94 -25.08
CA GLU A 272 15.15 -6.01 -26.03
C GLU A 272 13.81 -6.14 -25.29
N ILE A 273 12.79 -5.46 -25.80
CA ILE A 273 11.42 -5.59 -25.29
C ILE A 273 10.85 -6.84 -25.95
N ASP A 274 10.57 -7.88 -25.17
CA ASP A 274 9.59 -8.89 -25.58
C ASP A 274 8.22 -8.17 -25.66
N THR A 275 7.87 -7.69 -26.85
CA THR A 275 6.54 -7.16 -27.18
C THR A 275 5.54 -8.28 -27.36
#